data_AF-A0A7H8RI47-F1
#
_entry.id   AF-A0A7H8RI47-F1
#
_cell.length_a   1.000
_cell.length_b   1.000
_cell.length_c   1.000
_cell.angle_alpha   90.00
_cell.angle_beta   90.00
_cell.angle_gamma   90.00
#
_symmetry.space_group_name_H-M   'P 1'
#
loop_
_entity.id
_entity.type
_entity.pdbx_description
1 polymer ?
#
loop_
_entity_poly.entity_id
_entity_poly.type
_entity_poly.pdbx_seq_one_letter_code
_entity_poly.pdbx_strand_id
1 'polypeptide(L)'
;MDVNTKSLMLCIRAQAAAMRKQQPKTFQSRSGERDIGRGVIVNLASANSFAGLPGKMCYTVSKHADMALTKTAAMDHASEGIRCNAVCPIWVQTPLLDVELQKNLQVQTEIDAIVPIKRAAKCEEVSDAIPFLCSPAASYINGTSLVIDSAITTTIRLH
;
A
#
# COMPACT_ATOMS: atom_id res chain seq x y z
N MET A 1 -11.54 -9.08 10.79
CA MET A 1 -10.13 -9.54 10.69
C MET A 1 -9.94 -10.59 9.59
N ASP A 2 -10.90 -11.51 9.39
CA ASP A 2 -10.76 -12.57 8.38
C ASP A 2 -10.58 -12.07 6.94
N VAL A 3 -11.31 -11.02 6.56
CA VAL A 3 -11.21 -10.49 5.19
C VAL A 3 -9.87 -9.78 4.97
N ASN A 4 -9.61 -8.65 5.61
CA ASN A 4 -8.40 -7.86 5.32
C ASN A 4 -7.11 -8.60 5.73
N THR A 5 -7.01 -9.00 7.00
CA THR A 5 -5.74 -9.47 7.56
C THR A 5 -5.44 -10.92 7.18
N LYS A 6 -6.38 -11.84 7.43
CA LYS A 6 -6.15 -13.26 7.14
C LYS A 6 -6.06 -13.53 5.64
N SER A 7 -6.90 -12.90 4.82
CA SER A 7 -6.78 -13.07 3.36
C SER A 7 -5.47 -12.52 2.83
N LEU A 8 -5.00 -11.36 3.33
CA LEU A 8 -3.70 -10.82 2.93
C LEU A 8 -2.56 -11.79 3.26
N MET A 9 -2.54 -12.34 4.48
CA MET A 9 -1.56 -13.36 4.88
C MET A 9 -1.59 -14.59 3.95
N LEU A 10 -2.79 -15.07 3.59
CA LEU A 10 -2.95 -16.21 2.69
C LEU A 10 -2.48 -15.89 1.26
N CYS A 11 -2.77 -14.69 0.76
CA CYS A 11 -2.31 -14.21 -0.54
C CYS A 11 -0.80 -14.11 -0.59
N ILE A 12 -0.17 -13.48 0.40
CA ILE A 12 1.29 -13.38 0.52
C ILE A 12 1.93 -14.76 0.47
N ARG A 13 1.42 -15.70 1.28
CA ARG A 13 1.94 -17.08 1.33
C ARG A 13 1.86 -17.77 -0.03
N ALA A 14 0.72 -17.64 -0.72
CA ALA A 14 0.52 -18.26 -2.03
C ALA A 14 1.40 -17.62 -3.11
N GLN A 15 1.50 -16.29 -3.14
CA GLN A 15 2.32 -15.53 -4.07
C GLN A 15 3.81 -15.85 -3.89
N ALA A 16 4.30 -15.85 -2.64
CA ALA A 16 5.69 -16.21 -2.34
C ALA A 16 6.01 -17.65 -2.78
N ALA A 17 5.10 -18.60 -2.53
CA ALA A 17 5.25 -19.97 -2.99
C ALA A 17 5.30 -20.11 -4.52
N ALA A 18 4.55 -19.28 -5.24
CA ALA A 18 4.63 -19.23 -6.71
C ALA A 18 5.93 -18.56 -7.19
N MET A 19 6.36 -17.46 -6.56
CA MET A 19 7.57 -16.72 -6.93
C MET A 19 8.86 -17.52 -6.68
N ARG A 20 8.92 -18.37 -5.65
CA ARG A 20 10.07 -19.28 -5.42
C ARG A 20 10.36 -20.21 -6.60
N LYS A 21 9.35 -20.52 -7.42
CA LYS A 21 9.51 -21.37 -8.62
C LYS A 21 10.08 -20.61 -9.82
N GLN A 22 10.10 -19.28 -9.78
CA GLN A 22 10.60 -18.43 -10.86
C GLN A 22 12.12 -18.30 -10.78
N GLN A 23 12.80 -18.18 -11.91
CA GLN A 23 14.22 -17.82 -11.91
C GLN A 23 14.40 -16.33 -11.52
N PRO A 24 15.41 -15.98 -10.71
CA PRO A 24 15.74 -14.57 -10.47
C PRO A 24 16.03 -13.86 -11.79
N LYS A 25 15.64 -12.59 -11.85
CA LYS A 25 15.91 -11.72 -13.00
C LYS A 25 17.00 -10.73 -12.66
N THR A 26 17.71 -10.30 -13.70
CA THR A 26 18.65 -9.19 -13.62
C THR A 26 18.16 -8.00 -14.44
N PHE A 27 18.74 -6.83 -14.21
CA PHE A 27 18.48 -5.62 -14.97
C PHE A 27 19.78 -4.91 -15.31
N GLN A 28 19.93 -4.46 -16.55
CA GLN A 28 21.08 -3.68 -16.99
C GLN A 28 20.92 -2.22 -16.56
N SER A 29 21.73 -1.79 -15.61
CA SER A 29 21.78 -0.42 -15.12
C SER A 29 22.99 0.33 -15.68
N ARG A 30 23.08 1.64 -15.42
CA ARG A 30 24.23 2.46 -15.82
C ARG A 30 25.56 1.94 -15.29
N SER A 31 25.57 1.35 -14.09
CA SER A 31 26.76 0.83 -13.42
C SER A 31 26.99 -0.66 -13.66
N GLY A 32 26.25 -1.28 -14.59
CA GLY A 32 26.30 -2.71 -14.90
C GLY A 32 25.04 -3.46 -14.49
N GLU A 33 25.14 -4.78 -14.48
CA GLU A 33 24.02 -5.66 -14.17
C GLU A 33 23.68 -5.63 -12.66
N ARG A 34 22.38 -5.58 -12.35
CA ARG A 34 21.88 -5.71 -10.98
C ARG A 34 20.90 -6.88 -10.87
N ASP A 35 20.99 -7.64 -9.79
CA ASP A 35 19.95 -8.59 -9.39
C ASP A 35 18.68 -7.82 -8.96
N ILE A 36 17.53 -8.21 -9.50
CA ILE A 36 16.22 -7.64 -9.16
C ILE A 36 15.27 -8.68 -8.53
N GLY A 37 15.77 -9.88 -8.26
CA GLY A 37 15.07 -10.94 -7.57
C GLY A 37 14.08 -11.71 -8.42
N ARG A 38 13.22 -12.49 -7.75
CA ARG A 38 12.19 -13.36 -8.33
C ARG A 38 10.84 -12.69 -8.47
N GLY A 39 10.59 -11.59 -7.76
CA GLY A 39 9.32 -10.91 -7.81
C GLY A 39 9.10 -9.89 -6.71
N VAL A 40 7.96 -9.21 -6.80
CA VAL A 40 7.55 -8.16 -5.89
C VAL A 40 6.08 -8.35 -5.56
N ILE A 41 5.75 -8.37 -4.28
CA ILE A 41 4.38 -8.32 -3.77
C ILE A 41 4.11 -6.88 -3.34
N VAL A 42 3.02 -6.29 -3.85
CA VAL A 42 2.57 -4.95 -3.44
C VAL A 42 1.18 -5.06 -2.84
N ASN A 43 1.09 -4.80 -1.54
CA ASN A 43 -0.15 -4.87 -0.77
C ASN A 43 -0.89 -3.52 -0.81
N LEU A 44 -2.21 -3.59 -0.92
CA LEU A 44 -3.09 -2.42 -0.87
C LEU A 44 -3.54 -2.21 0.59
N ALA A 45 -2.79 -1.39 1.33
CA ALA A 45 -3.05 -1.06 2.73
C ALA A 45 -3.89 0.24 2.83
N SER A 46 -3.59 1.12 3.78
CA SER A 46 -4.28 2.41 3.93
C SER A 46 -3.40 3.40 4.71
N ALA A 47 -3.62 4.70 4.53
CA ALA A 47 -3.12 5.72 5.43
C ALA A 47 -3.63 5.53 6.88
N ASN A 48 -4.80 4.89 7.05
CA ASN A 48 -5.33 4.47 8.36
C ASN A 48 -4.50 3.37 9.03
N SER A 49 -3.44 2.89 8.39
CA SER A 49 -2.43 2.06 9.04
C SER A 49 -1.45 2.86 9.91
N PHE A 50 -1.47 4.20 9.79
CA PHE A 50 -0.57 5.12 10.52
C PHE A 50 -1.31 5.98 11.55
N ALA A 51 -2.63 6.13 11.39
CA ALA A 51 -3.46 6.96 12.26
C ALA A 51 -4.80 6.27 12.56
N GLY A 52 -5.36 6.58 13.73
CA GLY A 52 -6.68 6.11 14.13
C GLY A 52 -7.80 6.92 13.47
N LEU A 53 -8.83 6.25 12.98
CA LEU A 53 -10.06 6.86 12.48
C LEU A 53 -11.23 6.56 13.44
N PRO A 54 -11.87 7.57 14.05
CA PRO A 54 -13.03 7.38 14.93
C PRO A 54 -14.15 6.55 14.28
N GLY A 55 -14.77 5.67 15.06
CA GLY A 55 -15.87 4.81 14.58
C GLY A 55 -15.44 3.67 13.63
N LYS A 56 -14.14 3.50 13.34
CA LYS A 56 -13.63 2.51 12.38
C LYS A 56 -12.61 1.54 13.00
N MET A 57 -12.69 1.27 14.31
CA MET A 57 -11.70 0.47 15.06
C MET A 57 -11.30 -0.84 14.36
N CYS A 58 -12.27 -1.71 14.00
CA CYS A 58 -11.97 -2.99 13.34
C CYS A 58 -11.24 -2.82 12.00
N TYR A 59 -11.61 -1.80 11.22
CA TYR A 59 -10.95 -1.49 9.96
C TYR A 59 -9.53 -0.99 10.21
N THR A 60 -9.37 0.00 11.09
CA THR A 60 -8.08 0.57 11.48
C THR A 60 -7.10 -0.49 11.99
N VAL A 61 -7.54 -1.37 12.90
CA VAL A 61 -6.72 -2.48 13.41
C VAL A 61 -6.31 -3.41 12.27
N SER A 62 -7.25 -3.78 11.40
CA SER A 62 -6.92 -4.65 10.27
C SER A 62 -5.90 -4.03 9.31
N LYS A 63 -5.97 -2.71 9.09
CA LYS A 63 -5.02 -1.98 8.25
C LYS A 63 -3.65 -1.78 8.89
N HIS A 64 -3.57 -1.66 10.21
CA HIS A 64 -2.29 -1.72 10.92
C HIS A 64 -1.65 -3.11 10.79
N ALA A 65 -2.46 -4.18 10.84
CA ALA A 65 -1.96 -5.54 10.63
C ALA A 65 -1.38 -5.74 9.23
N ASP A 66 -1.94 -5.10 8.19
CA ASP A 66 -1.39 -5.15 6.82
C ASP A 66 0.06 -4.64 6.77
N MET A 67 0.41 -3.61 7.55
CA MET A 67 1.80 -3.11 7.63
C MET A 67 2.74 -4.12 8.31
N ALA A 68 2.29 -4.75 9.41
CA ALA A 68 3.07 -5.76 10.09
C ALA A 68 3.32 -6.96 9.17
N LEU A 69 2.27 -7.45 8.50
CA LEU A 69 2.36 -8.54 7.52
C LEU A 69 3.32 -8.19 6.37
N THR A 70 3.27 -6.97 5.86
CA THR A 70 4.17 -6.50 4.79
C THR A 70 5.64 -6.52 5.25
N LYS A 71 5.94 -6.00 6.44
CA LYS A 71 7.30 -5.97 6.99
C LYS A 71 7.83 -7.37 7.27
N THR A 72 7.02 -8.22 7.87
CA THR A 72 7.41 -9.62 8.15
C THR A 72 7.64 -10.39 6.85
N ALA A 73 6.72 -10.31 5.88
CA ALA A 73 6.89 -10.97 4.59
C ALA A 73 8.13 -10.46 3.81
N ALA A 74 8.41 -9.17 3.90
CA ALA A 74 9.60 -8.58 3.30
C ALA A 74 10.89 -9.17 3.89
N MET A 75 10.94 -9.39 5.21
CA MET A 75 12.10 -9.99 5.88
C MET A 75 12.19 -11.49 5.59
N ASP A 76 11.09 -12.22 5.76
CA ASP A 76 11.03 -13.68 5.63
C ASP A 76 11.42 -14.17 4.23
N HIS A 77 11.10 -13.39 3.19
CA HIS A 77 11.34 -13.77 1.80
C HIS A 77 12.49 -12.99 1.12
N ALA A 78 13.23 -12.15 1.85
CA ALA A 78 14.34 -11.38 1.30
C ALA A 78 15.44 -12.27 0.70
N SER A 79 15.84 -13.33 1.42
CA SER A 79 16.85 -14.29 0.96
C SER A 79 16.37 -15.14 -0.23
N GLU A 80 15.06 -15.23 -0.44
CA GLU A 80 14.44 -15.89 -1.59
C GLU A 80 14.44 -14.99 -2.85
N GLY A 81 14.89 -13.73 -2.72
CA GLY A 81 14.85 -12.73 -3.77
C GLY A 81 13.45 -12.15 -4.01
N ILE A 82 12.57 -12.19 -3.02
CA ILE A 82 11.19 -11.66 -3.14
C ILE A 82 11.09 -10.42 -2.27
N ARG A 83 10.60 -9.32 -2.87
CA ARG A 83 10.32 -8.08 -2.14
C ARG A 83 8.84 -8.00 -1.79
N CYS A 84 8.51 -7.42 -0.63
CA CYS A 84 7.13 -7.14 -0.25
C CYS A 84 7.03 -5.69 0.24
N ASN A 85 6.11 -4.92 -0.35
CA ASN A 85 5.86 -3.52 -0.01
C ASN A 85 4.36 -3.27 0.06
N ALA A 86 3.96 -2.12 0.59
CA ALA A 86 2.58 -1.69 0.60
C ALA A 86 2.43 -0.27 0.03
N VAL A 87 1.28 0.01 -0.56
CA VAL A 87 0.80 1.37 -0.82
C VAL A 87 -0.34 1.68 0.14
N CYS A 88 -0.36 2.91 0.65
CA CYS A 88 -1.20 3.34 1.77
C CYS A 88 -1.98 4.60 1.38
N PRO A 89 -3.05 4.47 0.58
CA PRO A 89 -3.90 5.60 0.23
C PRO A 89 -4.91 5.95 1.33
N ILE A 90 -5.50 7.14 1.24
CA ILE A 90 -6.66 7.57 2.04
C ILE A 90 -7.94 7.54 1.18
N TRP A 91 -8.55 8.69 0.87
CA TRP A 91 -9.68 8.77 -0.05
C TRP A 91 -9.23 8.66 -1.50
N VAL A 92 -9.83 7.70 -2.22
CA VAL A 92 -9.62 7.46 -3.65
C VAL A 92 -10.98 7.41 -4.36
N GLN A 93 -11.10 8.09 -5.50
CA GLN A 93 -12.28 8.10 -6.36
C GLN A 93 -12.53 6.70 -6.92
N THR A 94 -13.39 5.96 -6.23
CA THR A 94 -13.78 4.59 -6.55
C THR A 94 -15.30 4.48 -6.42
N PRO A 95 -15.95 3.48 -7.04
CA PRO A 95 -17.38 3.25 -6.86
C PRO A 95 -17.79 3.13 -5.37
N LEU A 96 -16.88 2.67 -4.50
CA LEU A 96 -17.12 2.63 -3.06
C LEU A 96 -17.25 4.03 -2.45
N LEU A 97 -16.36 4.96 -2.83
CA LEU A 97 -16.43 6.35 -2.36
C LEU A 97 -17.67 7.04 -2.93
N ASP A 98 -18.03 6.78 -4.19
CA ASP A 98 -19.22 7.37 -4.82
C ASP A 98 -20.50 6.98 -4.06
N VAL A 99 -20.63 5.70 -3.69
CA VAL A 99 -21.74 5.21 -2.86
C VAL A 99 -21.75 5.85 -1.47
N GLU A 100 -20.58 6.06 -0.87
CA GLU A 100 -20.48 6.71 0.44
C GLU A 100 -20.89 8.19 0.37
N LEU A 101 -20.43 8.92 -0.66
CA LEU A 101 -20.79 10.31 -0.91
C LEU A 101 -22.30 10.48 -1.14
N GLN A 102 -22.95 9.52 -1.81
CA GLN A 102 -24.41 9.52 -2.00
C GLN A 102 -25.17 9.32 -0.69
N LYS A 103 -24.62 8.55 0.25
CA LYS A 103 -25.25 8.27 1.55
C LYS A 103 -24.97 9.35 2.58
N ASN A 104 -23.81 9.99 2.51
CA ASN A 104 -23.37 10.98 3.48
C ASN A 104 -22.61 12.13 2.81
N LEU A 105 -23.31 13.24 2.59
CA LEU A 105 -22.73 14.47 2.04
C LEU A 105 -21.61 15.08 2.92
N GLN A 106 -21.56 14.73 4.21
CA GLN A 106 -20.48 15.20 5.10
C GLN A 106 -19.11 14.69 4.67
N VAL A 107 -19.03 13.55 3.99
CA VAL A 107 -17.75 12.98 3.51
C VAL A 107 -17.06 13.93 2.53
N GLN A 108 -17.81 14.60 1.65
CA GLN A 108 -17.21 15.62 0.77
C GLN A 108 -16.67 16.80 1.57
N THR A 109 -17.43 17.27 2.57
CA THR A 109 -17.01 18.38 3.44
C THR A 109 -15.75 18.01 4.24
N GLU A 110 -15.66 16.76 4.71
CA GLU A 110 -14.47 16.23 5.37
C GLU A 110 -13.27 16.17 4.44
N ILE A 111 -13.45 15.72 3.19
CA ILE A 111 -12.37 15.71 2.19
C ILE A 111 -11.88 17.14 1.94
N ASP A 112 -12.78 18.09 1.74
CA ASP A 112 -12.43 19.49 1.49
C ASP A 112 -11.75 20.13 2.72
N ALA A 113 -12.12 19.72 3.93
CA ALA A 113 -11.49 20.19 5.15
C ALA A 113 -10.11 19.55 5.37
N ILE A 114 -10.02 18.21 5.27
CA ILE A 114 -8.87 17.39 5.70
C ILE A 114 -7.78 17.34 4.64
N VAL A 115 -8.14 17.16 3.37
CA VAL A 115 -7.16 16.94 2.32
C VAL A 115 -6.54 18.28 1.91
N PRO A 116 -5.20 18.44 1.98
CA PRO A 116 -4.55 19.69 1.58
C PRO A 116 -4.88 20.11 0.14
N ILE A 117 -4.91 19.17 -0.82
CA ILE A 117 -5.29 19.44 -2.21
C ILE A 117 -6.81 19.45 -2.48
N LYS A 118 -7.65 19.38 -1.44
CA LYS A 118 -9.12 19.58 -1.52
C LYS A 118 -9.87 18.62 -2.44
N ARG A 119 -9.39 17.39 -2.57
CA ARG A 119 -10.08 16.32 -3.31
C ARG A 119 -9.57 14.95 -2.93
N ALA A 120 -10.36 13.91 -3.21
CA ALA A 120 -9.86 12.54 -3.22
C ALA A 120 -8.79 12.33 -4.32
N ALA A 121 -7.91 11.35 -4.11
CA ALA A 121 -7.00 10.88 -5.14
C ALA A 121 -7.78 10.20 -6.27
N LYS A 122 -7.28 10.28 -7.49
CA LYS A 122 -7.74 9.43 -8.59
C LYS A 122 -7.18 8.02 -8.42
N CYS A 123 -7.81 7.03 -9.06
CA CYS A 123 -7.30 5.66 -9.04
C CYS A 123 -5.87 5.59 -9.59
N GLU A 124 -5.58 6.37 -10.63
CA GLU A 124 -4.30 6.43 -11.33
C GLU A 124 -3.17 6.91 -10.40
N GLU A 125 -3.46 7.89 -9.53
CA GLU A 125 -2.49 8.44 -8.58
C GLU A 125 -2.02 7.39 -7.54
N VAL A 126 -2.82 6.33 -7.31
CA VAL A 126 -2.43 5.18 -6.50
C VAL A 126 -1.80 4.09 -7.37
N SER A 127 -2.40 3.78 -8.52
CA SER A 127 -1.93 2.68 -9.36
C SER A 127 -0.54 2.93 -9.93
N ASP A 128 -0.18 4.18 -10.25
CA ASP A 128 1.13 4.53 -10.83
C ASP A 128 2.30 4.23 -9.89
N ALA A 129 2.07 4.24 -8.59
CA ALA A 129 3.07 3.87 -7.60
C ALA A 129 3.38 2.35 -7.61
N ILE A 130 2.44 1.51 -8.05
CA ILE A 130 2.59 0.05 -8.02
C ILE A 130 3.64 -0.41 -9.05
N PRO A 131 3.57 -0.03 -10.36
CA PRO A 131 4.62 -0.31 -11.32
C PRO A 131 5.98 0.20 -10.87
N PHE A 132 6.07 1.36 -10.23
CA PHE A 132 7.33 1.86 -9.67
C PHE A 132 7.92 0.87 -8.65
N LEU A 133 7.14 0.43 -7.65
CA LEU A 133 7.58 -0.54 -6.64
C LEU A 133 7.96 -1.90 -7.24
N CYS A 134 7.25 -2.31 -8.29
CA CYS A 134 7.54 -3.52 -9.06
C CYS A 134 8.74 -3.38 -10.00
N SER A 135 9.14 -2.15 -10.33
CA SER A 135 10.18 -1.88 -11.30
C SER A 135 11.57 -2.21 -10.75
N PRO A 136 12.55 -2.39 -11.64
CA PRO A 136 13.96 -2.41 -11.28
C PRO A 136 14.41 -1.17 -10.50
N ALA A 137 13.81 0.01 -10.72
CA ALA A 137 14.20 1.24 -10.01
C ALA A 137 14.00 1.13 -8.48
N ALA A 138 13.09 0.26 -8.04
CA ALA A 138 12.81 -0.02 -6.64
C ALA A 138 13.52 -1.29 -6.13
N SER A 139 14.57 -1.78 -6.79
CA SER A 139 15.23 -3.07 -6.46
C SER A 139 15.80 -3.15 -5.04
N TYR A 140 15.95 -2.02 -4.34
CA TYR A 140 16.38 -1.96 -2.93
C TYR A 140 15.28 -1.50 -1.96
N ILE A 141 14.05 -1.29 -2.45
CA ILE A 141 12.89 -0.94 -1.63
C ILE A 141 12.17 -2.23 -1.24
N ASN A 142 12.25 -2.58 0.05
CA ASN A 142 11.64 -3.77 0.62
C ASN A 142 11.10 -3.47 2.03
N GLY A 143 9.87 -3.89 2.34
CA GLY A 143 9.20 -3.66 3.62
C GLY A 143 8.62 -2.25 3.79
N THR A 144 8.62 -1.42 2.73
CA THR A 144 8.08 -0.05 2.84
C THR A 144 6.56 -0.02 2.85
N SER A 145 6.00 1.01 3.46
CA SER A 145 4.58 1.37 3.41
C SER A 145 4.48 2.77 2.82
N LEU A 146 4.33 2.85 1.50
CA LEU A 146 4.31 4.09 0.75
C LEU A 146 2.99 4.83 0.95
N VAL A 147 3.01 5.92 1.70
CA VAL A 147 1.83 6.75 1.97
C VAL A 147 1.47 7.59 0.74
N ILE A 148 0.20 7.56 0.35
CA ILE A 148 -0.37 8.30 -0.79
C ILE A 148 -1.62 9.05 -0.31
N ASP A 149 -1.41 10.11 0.45
CA ASP A 149 -2.48 10.74 1.23
C ASP A 149 -2.51 12.27 1.15
N SER A 150 -1.78 12.87 0.21
CA SER A 150 -1.67 14.33 0.11
C SER A 150 -1.18 15.00 1.41
N ALA A 151 -0.26 14.38 2.15
CA ALA A 151 0.34 14.92 3.39
C ALA A 151 -0.62 15.01 4.60
N ILE A 152 -1.75 14.32 4.56
CA ILE A 152 -2.74 14.30 5.67
C ILE A 152 -2.12 13.74 6.95
N THR A 153 -1.38 12.64 6.86
CA THR A 153 -0.74 12.02 8.02
C THR A 153 0.49 12.77 8.53
N THR A 154 1.00 13.74 7.76
CA THR A 154 2.19 14.54 8.11
C THR A 154 1.85 15.98 8.46
N THR A 155 0.57 16.37 8.49
CA THR A 155 0.16 17.73 8.83
C THR A 155 -0.37 17.81 10.25
N ILE A 156 -0.07 18.93 10.92
CA ILE A 156 -0.77 19.35 12.13
C ILE A 156 -1.90 20.27 11.66
N ARG A 157 -3.14 19.89 11.95
CA ARG A 157 -4.30 20.77 11.76
C ARG A 157 -4.23 21.92 12.76
N LEU A 158 -3.57 23.00 12.36
CA LEU A 158 -3.75 24.30 13.00
C LEU A 158 -5.11 24.83 12.50
N HIS A 159 -5.94 25.23 13.45
CA HIS A 159 -7.35 25.63 13.28
C HIS A 159 -7.53 26.63 12.15
#